data_AF-A0A969MXI3-F1
#
_entry.id   AF-A0A969MXI3-F1
#
_cell.length_a   1.000
_cell.length_b   1.000
_cell.length_c   1.000
_cell.angle_alpha   90.00
_cell.angle_beta   90.00
_cell.angle_gamma   90.00
#
_symmetry.space_group_name_H-M   'P 1'
#
loop_
_entity.id
_entity.type
_entity.pdbx_description
1 polymer ?
#
loop_
_entity_poly.entity_id
_entity_poly.type
_entity_poly.pdbx_seq_one_letter_code
_entity_poly.pdbx_strand_id
1 'polypeptide(L)'
;MGILTSLLGTNSTSDTFADHRINPANVLAPTDNQALNPRNPGPFGSVRSTPVLNDPRYFNKEEVQALKSLARERKSSSKYTQQAFNALQQIDDADVEVHAAFYQYRQHLAGNEVQKLAANTKYAEALHGLRPRYVSLGAGIDGADYKASFKIQQLKQKMQQQRAA
;
A
#
# COMPACT_ATOMS: atom_id res chain seq x y z
N MET A 1 -32.56 2.10 47.24
CA MET A 1 -31.28 2.60 47.83
C MET A 1 -30.24 1.52 47.61
N GLY A 2 -29.22 1.57 46.77
CA GLY A 2 -28.71 2.55 45.83
C GLY A 2 -27.54 1.81 45.16
N ILE A 3 -27.61 1.68 43.84
CA ILE A 3 -26.65 1.03 42.95
C ILE A 3 -25.54 2.05 42.67
N LEU A 4 -24.27 1.74 42.95
CA LEU A 4 -23.13 2.49 42.42
C LEU A 4 -21.97 1.53 42.12
N THR A 5 -22.09 0.93 40.94
CA THR A 5 -21.10 0.17 40.21
C THR A 5 -20.13 1.13 39.49
N SER A 6 -18.84 0.80 39.50
CA SER A 6 -17.83 1.14 38.49
C SER A 6 -17.53 2.63 38.21
N LEU A 7 -16.48 3.13 38.87
CA LEU A 7 -15.79 4.39 38.56
C LEU A 7 -14.40 4.12 37.92
N LEU A 8 -14.33 3.30 36.87
CA LEU A 8 -13.17 3.26 35.97
C LEU A 8 -13.63 3.70 34.58
N GLY A 9 -13.59 5.02 34.36
CA GLY A 9 -13.72 5.61 33.05
C GLY A 9 -12.52 5.23 32.19
N THR A 10 -12.68 4.24 31.33
CA THR A 10 -11.90 4.13 30.10
C THR A 10 -12.24 5.35 29.25
N ASN A 11 -11.34 6.35 29.24
CA ASN A 11 -11.36 7.43 28.27
C ASN A 11 -11.11 6.83 26.88
N SER A 12 -12.17 6.33 26.25
CA SER A 12 -12.22 6.05 24.83
C SER A 12 -12.39 7.39 24.09
N THR A 13 -11.33 8.19 24.05
CA THR A 13 -11.23 9.27 23.07
C THR A 13 -11.02 8.64 21.70
N SER A 14 -12.14 8.32 21.05
CA SER A 14 -12.29 8.12 19.60
C SER A 14 -10.98 7.96 18.81
N ASP A 15 -10.50 6.73 18.69
CA ASP A 15 -9.50 6.29 17.70
C ASP A 15 -10.05 6.50 16.28
N THR A 16 -10.11 7.76 15.83
CA THR A 16 -10.53 8.15 14.48
C THR A 16 -9.40 8.78 13.67
N PHE A 17 -8.17 8.64 14.16
CA PHE A 17 -6.95 8.81 13.38
C PHE A 17 -6.32 7.42 13.27
N ALA A 18 -6.76 6.65 12.25
CA ALA A 18 -6.20 5.33 11.96
C ALA A 18 -4.66 5.43 11.94
N ASP A 19 -3.97 4.58 12.71
CA ASP A 19 -2.52 4.55 12.78
C ASP A 19 -1.94 4.33 11.37
N HIS A 20 -1.33 5.37 10.79
CA HIS A 20 -0.80 5.38 9.41
C HIS A 20 0.62 4.81 9.32
N ARG A 21 1.12 4.16 10.38
CA ARG A 21 2.48 3.64 10.41
C ARG A 21 2.65 2.41 9.52
N ILE A 22 3.66 2.44 8.66
CA ILE A 22 4.11 1.28 7.88
C ILE A 22 4.71 0.26 8.87
N ASN A 23 4.27 -0.99 8.82
CA ASN A 23 4.88 -2.07 9.60
C ASN A 23 6.20 -2.51 8.92
N PRO A 24 7.38 -2.18 9.49
CA PRO A 24 8.67 -2.49 8.87
C PRO A 24 8.93 -3.99 8.78
N ALA A 25 8.34 -4.79 9.67
CA ALA A 25 8.49 -6.25 9.65
C ALA A 25 7.91 -6.86 8.38
N ASN A 26 6.84 -6.27 7.83
CA ASN A 26 6.21 -6.75 6.61
C ASN A 26 6.94 -6.28 5.35
N VAL A 27 7.56 -5.10 5.38
CA VAL A 27 8.29 -4.54 4.21
C VAL A 27 9.66 -5.18 4.05
N LEU A 28 10.31 -5.52 5.16
CA LEU A 28 11.64 -6.13 5.16
C LEU A 28 11.62 -7.67 5.18
N ALA A 29 10.44 -8.29 5.14
CA ALA A 29 10.31 -9.73 5.05
C ALA A 29 10.83 -10.23 3.67
N PRO A 30 11.50 -11.38 3.61
CA PRO A 30 11.82 -12.02 2.35
C PRO A 30 10.56 -12.24 1.50
N THR A 31 10.68 -12.05 0.19
CA THR A 31 9.58 -12.30 -0.74
C THR A 31 9.22 -13.77 -0.86
N ASP A 32 10.19 -14.66 -0.58
CA ASP A 32 10.02 -16.12 -0.52
C ASP A 32 10.92 -16.73 0.58
N ASN A 33 10.49 -17.87 1.13
CA ASN A 33 11.21 -18.67 2.11
C ASN A 33 12.50 -19.29 1.56
N GLN A 34 12.61 -19.48 0.24
CA GLN A 34 13.82 -19.98 -0.40
C GLN A 34 14.78 -18.86 -0.86
N ALA A 35 14.40 -17.59 -0.68
CA ALA A 35 15.25 -16.47 -1.08
C ALA A 35 16.59 -16.50 -0.32
N LEU A 36 17.68 -16.51 -1.08
CA LEU A 36 19.03 -16.45 -0.52
C LEU A 36 19.26 -15.09 0.14
N ASN A 37 19.60 -15.11 1.42
CA ASN A 37 19.83 -13.91 2.21
C ASN A 37 20.83 -14.21 3.35
N PRO A 38 21.33 -13.21 4.09
CA PRO A 38 22.31 -13.46 5.15
C PRO A 38 21.86 -14.43 6.25
N ARG A 39 20.54 -14.64 6.41
CA ARG A 39 19.95 -15.61 7.36
C ARG A 39 19.66 -16.98 6.74
N ASN A 40 19.68 -17.08 5.41
CA ASN A 40 19.56 -18.30 4.63
C ASN A 40 20.61 -18.29 3.49
N PRO A 41 21.88 -18.60 3.78
CA PRO A 41 22.98 -18.49 2.81
C PRO A 41 22.98 -19.59 1.74
N GLY A 42 22.03 -20.54 1.80
CA GLY A 42 22.00 -21.71 0.94
C GLY A 42 23.06 -22.78 1.31
N PRO A 43 23.01 -23.95 0.66
CA PRO A 43 23.96 -25.03 0.91
C PRO A 43 25.30 -24.80 0.20
N PHE A 44 26.41 -24.90 0.94
CA PHE A 44 27.78 -24.82 0.38
C PHE A 44 28.26 -26.19 -0.11
N GLY A 45 27.74 -26.64 -1.25
CA GLY A 45 28.14 -27.89 -1.90
C GLY A 45 29.30 -27.71 -2.89
N SER A 46 30.10 -28.76 -3.10
CA SER A 46 31.10 -28.83 -4.17
C SER A 46 30.89 -30.08 -5.02
N VAL A 47 30.85 -29.94 -6.34
CA VAL A 47 30.73 -31.07 -7.27
C VAL A 47 32.13 -31.57 -7.63
N ARG A 48 32.41 -32.88 -7.42
CA ARG A 48 33.63 -33.55 -7.91
C ARG A 48 33.24 -34.77 -8.75
N SER A 49 33.72 -34.81 -10.00
CA SER A 49 33.44 -35.91 -10.94
C SER A 49 34.44 -37.07 -10.86
N THR A 50 35.59 -36.87 -10.20
CA THR A 50 36.59 -37.92 -9.94
C THR A 50 37.13 -37.77 -8.51
N PRO A 51 37.47 -38.89 -7.84
CA PRO A 51 38.12 -38.84 -6.54
C PRO A 51 39.53 -38.23 -6.64
N VAL A 52 40.02 -37.69 -5.53
CA VAL A 52 41.39 -37.19 -5.44
C VAL A 52 42.34 -38.38 -5.36
N LEU A 53 43.42 -38.35 -6.14
CA LEU A 53 44.52 -39.31 -6.00
C LEU A 53 45.33 -38.93 -4.78
N ASN A 54 45.31 -39.79 -3.77
CA ASN A 54 46.05 -39.57 -2.52
C ASN A 54 47.49 -40.10 -2.62
N ASP A 55 47.75 -41.09 -3.49
CA ASP A 55 49.06 -41.72 -3.69
C ASP A 55 49.47 -41.75 -5.17
N PRO A 56 50.77 -41.62 -5.51
CA PRO A 56 51.25 -41.73 -6.89
C PRO A 56 51.07 -43.16 -7.43
N ARG A 57 50.52 -43.30 -8.64
CA ARG A 57 50.42 -44.59 -9.36
C ARG A 57 50.55 -44.42 -10.88
N TYR A 58 50.88 -45.52 -11.58
CA TYR A 58 50.83 -45.58 -13.04
C TYR A 58 49.40 -45.85 -13.53
N PHE A 59 49.06 -45.28 -14.70
CA PHE A 59 47.79 -45.51 -15.39
C PHE A 59 48.01 -46.36 -16.64
N ASN A 60 47.09 -47.28 -16.92
CA ASN A 60 47.09 -48.03 -18.18
C ASN A 60 46.39 -47.24 -19.31
N LYS A 61 46.50 -47.75 -20.54
CA LYS A 61 46.00 -47.06 -21.74
C LYS A 61 44.48 -46.89 -21.72
N GLU A 62 43.76 -47.90 -21.24
CA GLU A 62 42.31 -47.95 -21.16
C GLU A 62 41.79 -46.93 -20.14
N GLU A 63 42.41 -46.84 -18.96
CA GLU A 63 42.12 -45.86 -17.93
C GLU A 63 42.31 -44.43 -18.45
N VAL A 64 43.42 -44.16 -19.15
CA VAL A 64 43.68 -42.85 -19.75
C VAL A 64 42.62 -42.49 -20.77
N GLN A 65 42.20 -43.43 -21.61
CA GLN A 65 41.19 -43.17 -22.64
C GLN A 65 39.81 -42.91 -22.02
N ALA A 66 39.44 -43.65 -20.98
CA ALA A 66 38.21 -43.41 -20.22
C ALA A 66 38.21 -42.02 -19.56
N LEU A 67 39.33 -41.61 -18.95
CA LEU A 67 39.48 -40.28 -18.37
C LEU A 67 39.40 -39.17 -19.42
N LYS A 68 39.98 -39.37 -20.62
CA LYS A 68 39.87 -38.42 -21.74
C LYS A 68 38.43 -38.27 -22.22
N SER A 69 37.68 -39.37 -22.30
CA SER A 69 36.26 -39.34 -22.65
C SER A 69 35.46 -38.55 -21.62
N LEU A 70 35.61 -38.90 -20.33
CA LEU A 70 34.94 -38.22 -19.23
C LEU A 70 35.29 -36.73 -19.18
N ALA A 71 36.57 -36.38 -19.39
CA ALA A 71 36.99 -34.98 -19.41
C ALA A 71 36.32 -34.18 -20.54
N ARG A 72 36.16 -34.77 -21.73
CA ARG A 72 35.45 -34.13 -22.86
C ARG A 72 33.98 -33.93 -22.54
N GLU A 73 33.31 -34.95 -22.01
CA GLU A 73 31.90 -34.90 -21.60
C GLU A 73 31.67 -33.84 -20.52
N ARG A 74 32.45 -33.85 -19.44
CA ARG A 74 32.33 -32.86 -18.36
C ARG A 74 32.62 -31.44 -18.84
N LYS A 75 33.55 -31.28 -19.78
CA LYS A 75 33.82 -29.98 -20.41
C LYS A 75 32.65 -29.48 -21.25
N SER A 76 31.96 -30.34 -22.00
CA SER A 76 30.75 -29.93 -22.74
C SER A 76 29.59 -29.65 -21.79
N SER A 77 29.35 -30.51 -20.81
CA SER A 77 28.31 -30.29 -19.79
C SER A 77 28.53 -29.00 -19.01
N SER A 78 29.78 -28.67 -18.66
CA SER A 78 30.11 -27.42 -17.97
C SER A 78 29.70 -26.18 -18.75
N LYS A 79 29.83 -26.17 -20.08
CA LYS A 79 29.37 -25.06 -20.91
C LYS A 79 27.85 -24.91 -20.86
N TYR A 80 27.12 -26.02 -20.98
CA TYR A 80 25.66 -26.00 -20.86
C TYR A 80 25.20 -25.57 -19.47
N THR A 81 25.91 -26.00 -18.41
CA THR A 81 25.64 -25.55 -17.04
C THR A 81 25.85 -24.04 -16.88
N GLN A 82 26.95 -23.49 -17.43
CA GLN A 82 27.18 -22.04 -17.42
C GLN A 82 26.06 -21.28 -18.17
N GLN A 83 25.68 -21.78 -19.35
CA GLN A 83 24.58 -21.18 -20.12
C GLN A 83 23.24 -21.26 -19.38
N ALA A 84 22.95 -22.39 -18.72
CA ALA A 84 21.76 -22.55 -17.92
C ALA A 84 21.74 -21.58 -16.74
N PHE A 85 22.85 -21.42 -16.01
CA PHE A 85 22.93 -20.44 -14.91
C PHE A 85 22.79 -19.00 -15.40
N ASN A 86 23.38 -18.65 -16.55
CA ASN A 86 23.18 -17.33 -17.13
C ASN A 86 21.72 -17.09 -17.52
N ALA A 87 21.05 -18.10 -18.08
CA ALA A 87 19.63 -18.00 -18.41
C ALA A 87 18.75 -17.88 -17.16
N LEU A 88 19.05 -18.64 -16.11
CA LEU A 88 18.37 -18.53 -14.82
C LEU A 88 18.56 -17.13 -14.20
N GLN A 89 19.78 -16.59 -14.26
CA GLN A 89 20.05 -15.21 -13.81
C GLN A 89 19.22 -14.19 -14.60
N GLN A 90 19.11 -14.33 -15.92
CA GLN A 90 18.30 -13.43 -16.74
C GLN A 90 16.81 -13.50 -16.40
N ILE A 91 16.31 -14.69 -16.03
CA ILE A 91 14.92 -14.86 -15.56
C ILE A 91 14.74 -14.14 -14.22
N ASP A 92 15.64 -14.36 -13.26
CA ASP A 92 15.57 -13.68 -11.96
C ASP A 92 15.65 -12.15 -12.11
N ASP A 93 16.52 -11.64 -12.99
CA ASP A 93 16.64 -10.22 -13.28
C ASP A 93 15.31 -9.67 -13.86
N ALA A 94 14.67 -10.40 -14.78
CA ALA A 94 13.36 -10.01 -15.32
C ALA A 94 12.25 -10.02 -14.26
N ASP A 95 12.27 -11.00 -13.35
CA ASP A 95 11.32 -11.07 -12.23
C ASP A 95 11.49 -9.88 -11.28
N VAL A 96 12.74 -9.44 -11.04
CA VAL A 96 13.03 -8.21 -10.28
C VAL A 96 12.46 -6.98 -10.97
N GLU A 97 12.62 -6.85 -12.29
CA GLU A 97 12.06 -5.73 -13.05
C GLU A 97 10.53 -5.67 -12.95
N VAL A 98 9.86 -6.83 -13.11
CA VAL A 98 8.40 -6.93 -12.96
C VAL A 98 7.97 -6.57 -11.54
N HIS A 99 8.67 -7.08 -10.53
CA HIS A 99 8.37 -6.79 -9.13
C HIS A 99 8.50 -5.28 -8.84
N ALA A 100 9.60 -4.65 -9.27
CA ALA A 100 9.83 -3.23 -9.10
C ALA A 100 8.74 -2.40 -9.81
N ALA A 101 8.42 -2.72 -11.06
CA ALA A 101 7.38 -2.04 -11.83
C ALA A 101 6.01 -2.14 -11.16
N PHE A 102 5.66 -3.32 -10.62
CA PHE A 102 4.40 -3.52 -9.91
C PHE A 102 4.28 -2.64 -8.67
N TYR A 103 5.33 -2.55 -7.85
CA TYR A 103 5.30 -1.70 -6.66
C TYR A 103 5.33 -0.21 -6.98
N GLN A 104 6.02 0.20 -8.06
CA GLN A 104 5.93 1.58 -8.57
C GLN A 104 4.49 1.92 -8.99
N TYR A 105 3.81 1.02 -9.69
CA TYR A 105 2.41 1.20 -10.04
C TYR A 105 1.51 1.31 -8.80
N ARG A 106 1.71 0.45 -7.80
CA ARG A 106 0.96 0.52 -6.53
C ARG A 106 1.20 1.84 -5.78
N GLN A 107 2.44 2.32 -5.75
CA GLN A 107 2.77 3.62 -5.17
C GLN A 107 2.02 4.75 -5.90
N HIS A 108 1.98 4.71 -7.23
CA HIS A 108 1.23 5.70 -8.03
C HIS A 108 -0.27 5.68 -7.69
N LEU A 109 -0.88 4.48 -7.59
CA LEU A 109 -2.28 4.35 -7.17
C LEU A 109 -2.53 4.93 -5.77
N ALA A 110 -1.65 4.64 -4.81
CA ALA A 110 -1.76 5.18 -3.45
C ALA A 110 -1.65 6.71 -3.45
N GLY A 111 -0.75 7.28 -4.25
CA GLY A 111 -0.65 8.73 -4.42
C GLY A 111 -1.92 9.35 -5.02
N ASN A 112 -2.50 8.73 -6.03
CA ASN A 112 -3.77 9.17 -6.63
C ASN A 112 -4.92 9.13 -5.62
N GLU A 113 -4.96 8.13 -4.74
CA GLU A 113 -5.97 8.04 -3.70
C GLU A 113 -5.87 9.20 -2.69
N VAL A 114 -4.67 9.54 -2.25
CA VAL A 114 -4.44 10.71 -1.38
C VAL A 114 -4.94 12.00 -2.04
N GLN A 115 -4.70 12.17 -3.34
CA GLN A 115 -5.18 13.35 -4.08
C GLN A 115 -6.72 13.42 -4.14
N LYS A 116 -7.39 12.28 -4.37
CA LYS A 116 -8.86 12.21 -4.35
C LYS A 116 -9.41 12.54 -2.97
N LEU A 117 -8.84 11.96 -1.92
CA LEU A 117 -9.24 12.25 -0.54
C LEU A 117 -9.04 13.73 -0.21
N ALA A 118 -7.93 14.33 -0.64
CA ALA A 118 -7.68 15.76 -0.47
C ALA A 118 -8.69 16.65 -1.23
N ALA A 119 -9.15 16.23 -2.41
CA ALA A 119 -10.22 16.93 -3.12
C ALA A 119 -11.56 16.81 -2.37
N ASN A 120 -11.87 15.63 -1.83
CA ASN A 120 -13.07 15.40 -1.02
C ASN A 120 -13.07 16.26 0.25
N THR A 121 -11.95 16.34 0.97
CA THR A 121 -11.85 17.16 2.19
C THR A 121 -12.03 18.64 1.87
N LYS A 122 -11.37 19.17 0.84
CA LYS A 122 -11.55 20.57 0.41
C LYS A 122 -13.00 20.89 0.04
N TYR A 123 -13.67 19.98 -0.66
CA TYR A 123 -15.09 20.15 -0.98
C TYR A 123 -15.95 20.18 0.28
N ALA A 124 -15.72 19.27 1.22
CA ALA A 124 -16.44 19.23 2.49
C ALA A 124 -16.20 20.51 3.32
N GLU A 125 -14.96 21.00 3.40
CA GLU A 125 -14.62 22.28 4.04
C GLU A 125 -15.38 23.45 3.42
N ALA A 126 -15.42 23.53 2.09
CA ALA A 126 -16.17 24.57 1.38
C ALA A 126 -17.67 24.53 1.69
N LEU A 127 -18.28 23.33 1.68
CA LEU A 127 -19.68 23.15 2.07
C LEU A 127 -19.95 23.57 3.52
N HIS A 128 -19.05 23.24 4.44
CA HIS A 128 -19.13 23.68 5.83
C HIS A 128 -19.07 25.20 5.95
N GLY A 129 -18.17 25.85 5.20
CA GLY A 129 -18.04 27.31 5.15
C GLY A 129 -19.28 28.04 4.60
N LEU A 130 -20.09 27.39 3.75
CA LEU A 130 -21.33 27.98 3.22
C LEU A 130 -22.49 27.95 4.23
N ARG A 131 -22.45 27.09 5.25
CA ARG A 131 -23.57 26.91 6.20
C ARG A 131 -24.04 28.21 6.88
N PRO A 132 -23.17 29.07 7.43
CA PRO A 132 -23.61 30.32 8.06
C PRO A 132 -24.30 31.25 7.06
N ARG A 133 -23.87 31.25 5.80
CA ARG A 133 -24.47 32.07 4.75
C ARG A 133 -25.87 31.59 4.41
N TYR A 134 -26.09 30.29 4.28
CA TYR A 134 -27.44 29.73 4.11
C TYR A 134 -28.37 30.12 5.27
N VAL A 135 -27.90 30.04 6.51
CA VAL A 135 -28.67 30.48 7.69
C VAL A 135 -28.99 31.97 7.60
N SER A 136 -28.02 32.82 7.23
CA SER A 136 -28.25 34.26 7.07
C SER A 136 -29.26 34.61 5.97
N LEU A 137 -29.27 33.87 4.87
CA LEU A 137 -30.22 34.05 3.77
C LEU A 137 -31.64 33.67 4.21
N GLY A 138 -31.79 32.56 4.93
CA GLY A 138 -33.08 32.15 5.51
C GLY A 138 -33.64 33.21 6.47
N ALA A 139 -32.82 33.66 7.43
CA ALA A 139 -33.22 34.71 8.36
C ALA A 139 -33.59 36.04 7.65
N GLY A 140 -32.93 36.34 6.52
CA GLY A 140 -33.27 37.48 5.67
C GLY A 140 -34.66 37.38 5.02
N ILE A 141 -35.04 36.17 4.57
CA ILE A 141 -36.37 35.89 4.01
C ILE A 141 -37.44 36.01 5.09
N ASP A 142 -37.25 35.37 6.25
CA ASP A 142 -38.19 35.44 7.38
C ASP A 142 -38.43 36.89 7.82
N GLY A 143 -37.36 37.70 7.86
CA GLY A 143 -37.44 39.12 8.16
C GLY A 143 -38.21 39.94 7.12
N ALA A 144 -38.10 39.58 5.83
CA ALA A 144 -38.87 40.22 4.76
C ALA A 144 -40.37 39.87 4.84
N ASP A 145 -40.68 38.60 5.10
CA ASP A 145 -42.05 38.10 5.27
C ASP A 145 -42.74 38.73 6.47
N TYR A 146 -42.03 38.87 7.60
CA TYR A 146 -42.53 39.58 8.77
C TYR A 146 -42.88 41.05 8.44
N LYS A 147 -41.97 41.77 7.76
CA LYS A 147 -42.18 43.17 7.37
C LYS A 147 -43.38 43.32 6.41
N ALA A 148 -43.52 42.42 5.44
CA ALA A 148 -44.64 42.43 4.50
C ALA A 148 -45.97 42.19 5.23
N SER A 149 -46.03 41.17 6.09
CA SER A 149 -47.21 40.81 6.88
C SER A 149 -47.65 41.94 7.81
N PHE A 150 -46.69 42.55 8.52
CA PHE A 150 -46.93 43.70 9.38
C PHE A 150 -47.52 44.89 8.59
N LYS A 151 -46.97 45.19 7.41
CA LYS A 151 -47.45 46.28 6.56
C LYS A 151 -48.86 46.01 6.02
N ILE A 152 -49.16 44.76 5.66
CA ILE A 152 -50.52 44.34 5.27
C ILE A 152 -51.50 44.56 6.41
N GLN A 153 -51.13 44.20 7.65
CA GLN A 153 -51.98 44.39 8.81
C GLN A 153 -52.25 45.87 9.10
N GLN A 154 -51.23 46.73 9.02
CA GLN A 154 -51.40 48.18 9.15
C GLN A 154 -52.34 48.75 8.09
N LEU A 155 -52.20 48.33 6.83
CA LEU A 155 -53.08 48.77 5.74
C LEU A 155 -54.52 48.31 5.98
N LYS A 156 -54.75 47.07 6.43
CA LYS A 156 -56.09 46.58 6.80
C LYS A 156 -56.72 47.40 7.92
N GLN A 157 -55.96 47.71 8.98
CA GLN A 157 -56.43 48.54 10.09
C GLN A 157 -56.81 49.95 9.62
N LYS A 158 -55.98 50.58 8.78
CA LYS A 158 -56.29 51.91 8.21
C LYS A 158 -57.57 51.88 7.37
N MET A 159 -57.77 50.86 6.54
CA MET A 159 -58.99 50.72 5.75
C MET A 159 -60.23 50.48 6.63
N GLN A 160 -60.12 49.73 7.73
CA GLN A 160 -61.23 49.55 8.67
C GLN A 160 -61.57 50.85 9.41
N GLN A 161 -60.57 51.61 9.84
CA GLN A 161 -60.79 52.93 10.47
C GLN A 161 -61.46 53.92 9.52
N GLN A 162 -61.07 53.94 8.24
CA GLN A 162 -61.72 54.76 7.21
C GLN A 162 -63.16 54.34 6.89
N ARG A 163 -63.52 53.07 7.13
CA ARG A 163 -64.90 52.57 6.91
C ARG A 163 -65.81 52.78 8.13
N ALA A 164 -65.23 53.04 9.30
CA ALA A 164 -65.96 53.24 10.55
C ALA A 164 -66.13 54.73 10.91
N ALA A 165 -65.51 55.63 10.15
CA ALA A 165 -65.70 57.08 10.18
C ALA A 165 -66.67 57.50 9.08
#